data_AF-A0A076HQM4-F1
#
_entry.id   AF-A0A076HQM4-F1
#
_cell.length_a   1.000
_cell.length_b   1.000
_cell.length_c   1.000
_cell.angle_alpha   90.00
_cell.angle_beta   90.00
_cell.angle_gamma   90.00
#
_symmetry.space_group_name_H-M   'P 1'
#
loop_
_entity.id
_entity.type
_entity.pdbx_description
1 polymer ?
#
loop_
_entity_poly.entity_id
_entity_poly.type
_entity_poly.pdbx_seq_one_letter_code
_entity_poly.pdbx_strand_id
1 'polypeptide(L)'
;MADDTDFFIEQVQITAIVFDNSDDVTIWATTFFDQEPHFFHLGLQFQQLDLLLRLAGERAGKLQEDVADALATVTEWPCLLEYTSEAEPPVPLPSVALKLSCTYPADGPFGDDDETDEDEGADDDTFNISIDPDADEADTSEYEAGMPHNIFYLEDVFLRVEP
;
A
#
# COMPACT_ATOMS: atom_id res chain seq x y z
N MET A 1 8.71 -12.26 -20.40
CA MET A 1 9.13 -13.02 -19.20
C MET A 1 8.84 -12.08 -18.05
N ALA A 2 7.80 -12.36 -17.26
CA ALA A 2 7.52 -11.54 -16.08
C ALA A 2 8.71 -11.69 -15.14
N ASP A 3 9.30 -10.56 -14.74
CA ASP A 3 10.34 -10.54 -13.73
C ASP A 3 9.71 -11.02 -12.41
N ASP A 4 10.05 -12.23 -11.97
CA ASP A 4 9.83 -12.73 -10.61
C ASP A 4 10.71 -11.93 -9.64
N THR A 5 10.52 -10.60 -9.61
CA THR A 5 11.19 -9.75 -8.63
C THR A 5 10.43 -9.89 -7.33
N ASP A 6 10.87 -10.86 -6.51
CA ASP A 6 10.38 -11.03 -5.15
C ASP A 6 10.61 -9.72 -4.37
N PHE A 7 9.53 -9.03 -3.99
CA PHE A 7 9.61 -7.78 -3.23
C PHE A 7 9.54 -8.09 -1.73
N PHE A 8 10.66 -7.91 -1.03
CA PHE A 8 10.74 -8.12 0.42
C PHE A 8 10.71 -6.79 1.16
N ILE A 9 9.80 -6.67 2.13
CA ILE A 9 9.77 -5.52 3.04
C ILE A 9 10.04 -5.96 4.48
N GLU A 10 10.75 -5.09 5.18
CA GLU A 10 11.10 -5.25 6.59
C GLU A 10 10.59 -4.05 7.39
N GLN A 11 10.71 -4.12 8.72
CA GLN A 11 10.37 -3.00 9.63
C GLN A 11 8.95 -2.45 9.41
N VAL A 12 8.00 -3.35 9.18
CA VAL A 12 6.62 -3.00 8.88
C VAL A 12 5.92 -2.46 10.13
N GLN A 13 5.18 -1.36 9.97
CA GLN A 13 4.33 -0.79 11.00
C GLN A 13 2.90 -0.70 10.50
N ILE A 14 1.98 -1.43 11.13
CA ILE A 14 0.55 -1.35 10.79
C ILE A 14 0.00 -0.03 11.34
N THR A 15 -0.59 0.76 10.46
CA THR A 15 -1.23 2.03 10.78
C THR A 15 -2.75 1.92 10.76
N ALA A 16 -3.31 1.01 9.96
CA ALA A 16 -4.73 0.69 10.05
C ALA A 16 -5.05 -0.73 9.53
N ILE A 17 -6.20 -1.26 9.95
CA ILE A 17 -6.79 -2.50 9.42
C ILE A 17 -8.19 -2.16 8.92
N VAL A 18 -8.45 -2.44 7.65
CA VAL A 18 -9.72 -2.20 6.99
C VAL A 18 -10.38 -3.53 6.67
N PHE A 19 -11.59 -3.71 7.17
CA PHE A 19 -12.46 -4.81 6.79
C PHE A 19 -13.58 -4.24 5.92
N ASP A 20 -13.76 -4.77 4.72
CA ASP A 20 -14.85 -4.39 3.82
C ASP A 20 -15.83 -5.56 3.64
N ASN A 21 -16.63 -5.51 2.58
CA ASN A 21 -17.59 -6.58 2.26
C ASN A 21 -16.97 -7.73 1.42
N SER A 22 -15.65 -7.71 1.21
CA SER A 22 -14.91 -8.75 0.51
C SER A 22 -14.45 -9.85 1.48
N ASP A 23 -13.91 -10.93 0.93
CA ASP A 23 -13.31 -12.01 1.71
C ASP A 23 -11.87 -11.67 2.18
N ASP A 24 -11.30 -10.57 1.68
CA ASP A 24 -9.94 -10.11 1.98
C ASP A 24 -9.93 -8.95 2.97
N VAL A 25 -8.81 -8.79 3.67
CA VAL A 25 -8.55 -7.69 4.60
C VAL A 25 -7.49 -6.78 3.99
N THR A 26 -7.71 -5.47 4.08
CA THR A 26 -6.70 -4.49 3.67
C THR A 26 -6.01 -3.92 4.89
N ILE A 27 -4.70 -4.13 5.00
CA ILE A 27 -3.84 -3.47 5.99
C ILE A 27 -3.23 -2.22 5.38
N TRP A 28 -3.26 -1.13 6.12
CA TRP A 28 -2.47 0.07 5.84
C TRP A 28 -1.22 0.00 6.69
N ALA A 29 -0.07 0.15 6.06
CA ALA A 29 1.20 0.02 6.75
C ALA A 29 2.25 0.97 6.20
N THR A 30 3.24 1.25 7.05
CA THR A 30 4.46 1.94 6.67
C THR A 30 5.66 1.01 6.81
N THR A 31 6.65 1.19 5.95
CA THR A 31 7.97 0.53 6.02
C THR A 31 9.06 1.58 5.89
N PHE A 32 10.27 1.26 6.31
CA PHE A 32 11.44 2.12 6.13
C PHE A 32 12.29 1.56 4.99
N PHE A 33 12.35 2.30 3.89
CA PHE A 33 13.21 1.98 2.75
C PHE A 33 14.12 3.17 2.47
N ASP A 34 15.43 2.92 2.35
CA ASP A 34 16.47 3.96 2.21
C ASP A 34 16.39 5.10 3.25
N GLN A 35 16.03 4.78 4.49
CA GLN A 35 15.82 5.72 5.60
C GLN A 35 14.61 6.66 5.43
N GLU A 36 13.76 6.43 4.44
CA GLU A 36 12.52 7.17 4.22
C GLU A 36 11.29 6.29 4.52
N PRO A 37 10.27 6.83 5.24
CA PRO A 37 9.04 6.11 5.49
C PRO A 37 8.22 6.01 4.20
N HIS A 38 7.91 4.80 3.79
CA HIS A 38 7.08 4.50 2.64
C HIS A 38 5.75 3.91 3.11
N PHE A 39 4.64 4.44 2.61
CA PHE A 39 3.31 3.93 2.89
C PHE A 39 2.86 2.96 1.80
N PHE A 40 2.20 1.87 2.18
CA PHE A 40 1.67 0.89 1.25
C PHE A 40 0.39 0.23 1.78
N HIS A 41 -0.40 -0.29 0.84
CA HIS A 41 -1.61 -1.06 1.14
C HIS A 41 -1.30 -2.54 0.92
N LEU A 42 -1.71 -3.38 1.86
CA LEU A 42 -1.51 -4.81 1.82
C LEU A 42 -2.86 -5.52 1.84
N GLY A 43 -3.23 -6.16 0.74
CA GLY A 43 -4.35 -7.10 0.68
C GLY A 43 -3.91 -8.49 1.16
N LEU A 44 -4.68 -9.10 2.04
CA LEU A 44 -4.40 -10.44 2.55
C LEU A 44 -5.66 -11.14 3.06
N GLN A 45 -5.60 -12.46 3.15
CA GLN A 45 -6.70 -13.26 3.70
C GLN A 45 -6.79 -13.12 5.22
N PHE A 46 -7.97 -13.34 5.78
CA PHE A 46 -8.19 -13.26 7.23
C PHE A 46 -7.27 -14.18 8.04
N GLN A 47 -6.92 -15.37 7.54
CA GLN A 47 -5.98 -16.27 8.21
C GLN A 47 -4.56 -15.69 8.27
N GLN A 48 -4.15 -14.97 7.22
CA GLN A 48 -2.85 -14.30 7.19
C GLN A 48 -2.86 -13.08 8.14
N LEU A 49 -4.00 -12.41 8.32
CA LEU A 49 -4.13 -11.32 9.28
C LEU A 49 -3.89 -11.84 10.68
N ASP A 50 -4.59 -12.90 11.07
CA ASP A 50 -4.43 -13.54 12.38
C ASP A 50 -2.98 -13.99 12.63
N LEU A 51 -2.25 -14.45 11.61
CA LEU A 51 -0.81 -14.67 11.71
C LEU A 51 -0.05 -13.37 12.02
N LEU A 52 -0.26 -12.29 11.26
CA LEU A 52 0.41 -11.01 11.49
C LEU A 52 0.11 -10.42 12.87
N LEU A 53 -1.15 -10.51 13.34
CA LEU A 53 -1.54 -10.03 14.66
C LEU A 53 -0.78 -10.74 15.78
N ARG A 54 -0.55 -12.06 15.67
CA ARG A 54 0.27 -12.81 16.65
C ARG A 54 1.73 -12.39 16.64
N LEU A 55 2.21 -11.87 15.50
CA LEU A 55 3.59 -11.43 15.32
C LEU A 55 3.82 -9.97 15.76
N ALA A 56 2.76 -9.27 16.18
CA ALA A 56 2.82 -7.91 16.74
C ALA A 56 3.39 -7.83 18.18
N GLY A 57 4.10 -8.88 18.62
CA GLY A 57 4.79 -8.91 19.92
C GLY A 57 3.84 -8.66 21.10
N GLU A 58 4.20 -7.70 21.96
CA GLU A 58 3.43 -7.38 23.18
C GLU A 58 2.02 -6.84 22.87
N ARG A 59 1.79 -6.28 21.68
CA ARG A 59 0.47 -5.76 21.27
C ARG A 59 -0.45 -6.82 20.67
N ALA A 60 0.04 -8.03 20.42
CA ALA A 60 -0.73 -9.09 19.78
C ALA A 60 -2.07 -9.37 20.47
N GLY A 61 -2.07 -9.47 21.81
CA GLY A 61 -3.30 -9.75 22.57
C GLY A 61 -4.35 -8.64 22.43
N LYS A 62 -3.94 -7.38 22.60
CA LYS A 62 -4.86 -6.23 22.46
C LYS A 62 -5.40 -6.14 21.04
N LEU A 63 -4.55 -6.29 20.02
CA LEU A 63 -4.98 -6.19 18.62
C LEU A 63 -5.97 -7.27 18.21
N GLN A 64 -5.80 -8.49 18.73
CA GLN A 64 -6.76 -9.57 18.50
C GLN A 64 -8.11 -9.26 19.15
N GLU A 65 -8.11 -8.65 20.33
CA GLU A 65 -9.33 -8.18 21.01
C GLU A 65 -9.98 -7.04 20.22
N ASP A 66 -9.22 -6.02 19.83
CA ASP A 66 -9.70 -4.87 19.04
C ASP A 66 -10.35 -5.35 17.72
N VAL A 67 -9.72 -6.31 17.02
CA VAL A 67 -10.27 -6.93 15.80
C VAL A 67 -11.53 -7.74 16.09
N ALA A 68 -11.54 -8.55 17.15
CA ALA A 68 -12.70 -9.35 17.51
C ALA A 68 -13.91 -8.46 17.86
N ASP A 69 -13.68 -7.40 18.63
CA ASP A 69 -14.71 -6.45 19.03
C ASP A 69 -15.24 -5.67 17.82
N ALA A 70 -14.35 -5.23 16.92
CA ALA A 70 -14.75 -4.57 15.68
C ALA A 70 -15.67 -5.46 14.84
N LEU A 71 -15.30 -6.72 14.61
CA LEU A 71 -16.09 -7.66 13.81
C LEU A 71 -17.39 -8.09 14.52
N ALA A 72 -17.43 -8.08 15.84
CA ALA A 72 -18.63 -8.41 16.61
C ALA A 72 -19.64 -7.24 16.66
N THR A 73 -19.14 -6.00 16.58
CA THR A 73 -19.95 -4.78 16.73
C THR A 73 -20.23 -4.05 15.42
N VAL A 74 -19.62 -4.47 14.31
CA VAL A 74 -19.79 -3.84 13.00
C VAL A 74 -21.27 -3.86 12.55
N THR A 75 -21.84 -2.67 12.39
CA THR A 75 -23.19 -2.48 11.83
C THR A 75 -23.16 -1.91 10.43
N GLU A 76 -22.10 -1.20 10.06
CA GLU A 76 -21.90 -0.54 8.77
C GLU A 76 -20.50 -0.85 8.25
N TRP A 77 -20.42 -1.14 6.95
CA TRP A 77 -19.18 -1.48 6.25
C TRP A 77 -18.76 -0.32 5.34
N PRO A 78 -17.45 -0.06 5.16
CA PRO A 78 -16.29 -0.78 5.74
C PRO A 78 -16.03 -0.43 7.21
N CYS A 79 -15.45 -1.37 7.95
CA CYS A 79 -14.97 -1.19 9.31
C CYS A 79 -13.47 -0.86 9.30
N LEU A 80 -13.09 0.21 10.00
CA LEU A 80 -11.72 0.72 10.05
C LEU A 80 -11.21 0.72 11.49
N LEU A 81 -10.03 0.13 11.70
CA LEU A 81 -9.27 0.19 12.93
C LEU A 81 -7.99 0.99 12.71
N GLU A 82 -7.86 2.16 13.34
CA GLU A 82 -6.72 3.07 13.14
C GLU A 82 -5.74 3.07 14.31
N TYR A 83 -4.45 3.11 13.99
CA TYR A 83 -3.32 3.09 14.91
C TYR A 83 -2.31 4.19 14.54
N THR A 84 -2.77 5.43 14.46
CA THR A 84 -1.95 6.59 14.03
C THR A 84 -1.80 7.67 15.11
N SER A 85 -2.44 7.49 16.27
CA SER A 85 -2.50 8.51 17.32
C SER A 85 -1.49 8.27 18.44
N GLU A 86 -1.29 9.25 19.32
CA GLU A 86 -0.43 9.05 20.50
C GLU A 86 -1.01 7.99 21.46
N ALA A 87 -2.34 7.91 21.56
CA ALA A 87 -3.02 6.90 22.39
C ALA A 87 -2.93 5.50 21.78
N GLU A 88 -2.92 5.42 20.45
CA GLU A 88 -2.86 4.19 19.67
C GLU A 88 -1.81 4.35 18.56
N PRO A 89 -0.51 4.21 18.91
CA PRO A 89 0.57 4.41 17.95
C PRO A 89 0.59 3.29 16.90
N PRO A 90 1.37 3.43 15.82
CA PRO A 90 1.55 2.35 14.85
C PRO A 90 2.03 1.06 15.50
N VAL A 91 1.58 -0.08 14.97
CA VAL A 91 1.93 -1.41 15.50
C VAL A 91 3.17 -1.92 14.76
N PRO A 92 4.33 -2.03 15.40
CA PRO A 92 5.51 -2.59 14.75
C PRO A 92 5.41 -4.12 14.63
N LEU A 93 5.94 -4.64 13.52
CA LEU A 93 6.20 -6.06 13.27
C LEU A 93 7.72 -6.32 13.22
N PRO A 94 8.43 -6.31 14.37
CA PRO A 94 9.89 -6.20 14.41
C PRO A 94 10.65 -7.42 13.90
N SER A 95 10.04 -8.61 13.95
CA SER A 95 10.69 -9.89 13.57
C SER A 95 10.12 -10.46 12.27
N VAL A 96 9.43 -9.64 11.49
CA VAL A 96 8.71 -10.06 10.29
C VAL A 96 9.33 -9.44 9.05
N ALA A 97 9.60 -10.28 8.06
CA ALA A 97 9.82 -9.87 6.69
C ALA A 97 8.63 -10.36 5.85
N LEU A 98 8.02 -9.46 5.08
CA LEU A 98 6.89 -9.81 4.22
C LEU A 98 7.39 -9.92 2.79
N LYS A 99 7.04 -11.03 2.14
CA LYS A 99 7.17 -11.17 0.69
C LYS A 99 5.87 -10.70 0.05
N LEU A 100 5.99 -9.68 -0.79
CA LEU A 100 4.88 -9.04 -1.45
C LEU A 100 4.88 -9.37 -2.93
N SER A 101 3.68 -9.58 -3.46
CA SER A 101 3.43 -9.62 -4.89
C SER A 101 2.80 -8.30 -5.32
N CYS A 102 3.38 -7.65 -6.33
CA CYS A 102 2.76 -6.48 -6.96
C CYS A 102 1.64 -6.97 -7.88
N THR A 103 0.43 -6.46 -7.72
CA THR A 103 -0.40 -6.28 -8.90
C THR A 103 0.16 -5.06 -9.60
N TYR A 104 0.87 -5.28 -10.71
CA TYR A 104 1.23 -4.21 -11.64
C TYR A 104 0.00 -3.28 -11.78
N PRO A 105 0.15 -1.94 -11.63
CA PRO A 105 -0.87 -1.08 -12.18
C PRO A 105 -0.99 -1.44 -13.67
N ALA A 106 -2.21 -1.78 -14.09
CA ALA A 106 -2.57 -1.99 -15.48
C ALA A 106 -1.97 -0.83 -16.29
N ASP A 107 -1.13 -1.16 -17.26
CA ASP A 107 -0.50 -0.28 -18.23
C ASP A 107 -0.05 1.08 -17.66
N GLY A 108 1.24 1.20 -17.35
CA GLY A 108 1.86 2.51 -17.42
C GLY A 108 1.54 3.15 -18.79
N PRO A 109 1.40 4.48 -18.91
CA PRO A 109 1.08 5.13 -20.18
C PRO A 109 2.15 4.96 -21.29
N PHE A 110 3.12 4.06 -21.10
CA PHE A 110 4.25 3.79 -21.99
C PHE A 110 4.63 2.30 -21.95
N GLY A 111 4.25 1.54 -22.98
CA GLY A 111 4.75 0.19 -23.32
C GLY A 111 3.62 -0.85 -23.41
N ASP A 112 3.25 -1.43 -24.56
CA ASP A 112 4.08 -1.90 -25.67
C ASP A 112 3.36 -1.84 -27.04
N ASP A 113 4.16 -1.72 -28.10
CA ASP A 113 3.82 -1.60 -29.53
C ASP A 113 2.95 -2.74 -30.09
N ASP A 114 1.97 -2.39 -30.93
CA ASP A 114 1.55 -3.22 -32.06
C ASP A 114 1.54 -2.33 -33.33
N GLU A 115 2.29 -2.77 -34.34
CA GLU A 115 2.73 -2.01 -35.52
C GLU A 115 1.62 -1.70 -36.55
N THR A 116 1.90 -0.72 -37.43
CA THR A 116 1.33 -0.40 -38.77
C THR A 116 0.09 0.52 -38.81
N ASP A 117 -0.03 1.61 -39.59
CA ASP A 117 0.63 2.08 -40.82
C ASP A 117 0.53 3.63 -40.97
N GLU A 118 1.58 4.21 -41.55
CA GLU A 118 1.70 5.39 -42.45
C GLU A 118 0.57 6.47 -42.51
N ASP A 119 0.87 7.73 -42.13
CA ASP A 119 0.81 8.92 -43.03
C ASP A 119 1.32 10.21 -42.34
N GLU A 120 1.80 11.13 -43.17
CA GLU A 120 2.81 12.18 -42.98
C GLU A 120 2.45 13.42 -42.14
N GLY A 121 3.47 14.09 -41.58
CA GLY A 121 3.41 15.52 -41.25
C GLY A 121 4.35 15.99 -40.14
N ALA A 122 5.54 16.45 -40.50
CA ALA A 122 6.41 17.23 -39.64
C ALA A 122 5.70 18.51 -39.16
N ASP A 123 5.93 18.92 -37.91
CA ASP A 123 6.39 20.26 -37.57
C ASP A 123 6.87 20.32 -36.10
N ASP A 124 8.14 20.72 -35.98
CA ASP A 124 8.86 21.16 -34.79
C ASP A 124 8.25 22.49 -34.31
N ASP A 125 7.71 22.55 -33.09
CA ASP A 125 7.58 23.83 -32.37
C ASP A 125 7.36 23.66 -30.86
N THR A 126 8.47 23.77 -30.13
CA THR A 126 8.63 24.64 -28.95
C THR A 126 7.73 24.42 -27.73
N PHE A 127 8.31 23.83 -26.68
CA PHE A 127 7.88 23.96 -25.27
C PHE A 127 7.63 25.43 -24.93
N ASN A 128 6.36 25.80 -24.74
CA ASN A 128 5.98 27.11 -24.24
C ASN A 128 5.39 26.97 -22.83
N ILE A 129 6.26 26.84 -21.83
CA ILE A 129 5.91 27.09 -20.43
C ILE A 129 5.64 28.59 -20.30
N SER A 130 4.37 28.97 -20.43
CA SER A 130 3.88 30.23 -19.89
C SER A 130 3.50 29.97 -18.43
N ILE A 131 4.45 30.18 -17.53
CA ILE A 131 4.14 30.32 -16.09
C ILE A 131 3.33 31.62 -15.96
N ASP A 132 2.05 31.48 -15.66
CA ASP A 132 1.20 32.56 -15.19
C ASP A 132 1.38 32.65 -13.66
N PRO A 133 2.00 33.70 -13.11
CA PRO A 133 2.35 33.76 -11.69
C PRO A 133 1.19 34.15 -10.76
N ASP A 134 -0.05 34.23 -11.26
CA ASP A 134 -1.24 34.63 -10.49
C ASP A 134 -2.35 33.54 -10.41
N ALA A 135 -2.02 32.27 -10.68
CA ALA A 135 -2.94 31.15 -10.43
C ALA A 135 -2.85 30.69 -8.96
N ASP A 136 -3.42 31.49 -8.07
CA ASP A 136 -3.62 31.20 -6.65
C ASP A 136 -4.46 29.92 -6.43
N GLU A 137 -3.92 29.04 -5.57
CA GLU A 137 -4.61 28.11 -4.66
C GLU A 137 -5.71 27.17 -5.21
N ALA A 138 -5.45 26.47 -6.32
CA ALA A 138 -6.35 25.39 -6.76
C ALA A 138 -5.61 24.25 -7.48
N ASP A 139 -4.51 23.72 -6.92
CA ASP A 139 -3.87 22.55 -7.55
C ASP A 139 -3.00 21.68 -6.62
N THR A 140 -3.45 21.42 -5.39
CA THR A 140 -2.83 20.41 -4.52
C THR A 140 -3.57 19.07 -4.54
N SER A 141 -4.78 19.00 -5.11
CA SER A 141 -5.55 17.76 -5.19
C SER A 141 -5.20 16.88 -6.39
N GLU A 142 -4.54 17.41 -7.43
CA GLU A 142 -4.16 16.62 -8.61
C GLU A 142 -2.84 15.86 -8.41
N TYR A 143 -2.00 16.29 -7.47
CA TYR A 143 -0.73 15.63 -7.13
C TYR A 143 -0.90 14.29 -6.38
N GLU A 144 -2.02 14.07 -5.68
CA GLU A 144 -2.30 12.79 -5.01
C GLU A 144 -3.00 11.78 -5.92
N ALA A 145 -3.61 12.23 -7.03
CA ALA A 145 -4.36 11.38 -7.96
C ALA A 145 -3.47 10.58 -8.94
N GLY A 146 -2.17 10.89 -8.99
CA GLY A 146 -1.20 10.28 -9.91
C GLY A 146 -0.21 9.31 -9.27
N MET A 147 -0.26 9.10 -7.95
CA MET A 147 0.56 8.06 -7.34
C MET A 147 -0.12 6.71 -7.58
N PRO A 148 0.52 5.75 -8.29
CA PRO A 148 -0.06 4.43 -8.43
C PRO A 148 -0.30 3.87 -7.03
N HIS A 149 -1.57 3.70 -6.66
CA HIS A 149 -1.93 3.02 -5.42
C HIS A 149 -1.52 1.56 -5.58
N ASN A 150 -0.25 1.29 -5.27
CA ASN A 150 0.29 -0.06 -5.31
C ASN A 150 -0.32 -0.80 -4.12
N ILE A 151 -1.44 -1.47 -4.39
CA ILE A 151 -1.96 -2.51 -3.50
C ILE A 151 -1.08 -3.72 -3.72
N PHE A 152 -0.40 -4.15 -2.68
CA PHE A 152 0.39 -5.36 -2.68
C PHE A 152 -0.42 -6.50 -2.10
N TYR A 153 -0.21 -7.72 -2.57
CA TYR A 153 -0.78 -8.91 -1.93
C TYR A 153 0.31 -9.64 -1.16
N LEU A 154 -0.05 -10.08 0.06
CA LEU A 154 0.86 -10.86 0.89
C LEU A 154 1.04 -12.26 0.30
N GLU A 155 2.24 -12.54 -0.19
CA GLU A 155 2.59 -13.85 -0.73
C GLU A 155 3.05 -14.79 0.40
N ASP A 156 3.98 -14.34 1.23
CA ASP A 156 4.51 -15.17 2.34
C ASP A 156 5.06 -14.30 3.50
N VAL A 157 5.14 -14.91 4.68
CA VAL A 157 5.59 -14.28 5.93
C VAL A 157 6.82 -15.00 6.45
N PHE A 158 7.95 -14.31 6.50
CA PHE A 158 9.21 -14.85 6.99
C PHE A 158 9.51 -14.32 8.39
N LEU A 159 9.87 -15.24 9.30
CA LEU A 159 10.33 -14.89 10.63
C LEU A 159 11.83 -14.74 10.64
N ARG A 160 12.30 -13.61 11.16
CA ARG A 160 13.72 -13.41 11.41
C ARG A 160 14.11 -14.18 12.66
N VAL A 161 14.88 -15.25 12.47
CA VAL A 161 15.61 -15.91 13.55
C VAL A 161 16.87 -15.07 13.78
N GLU A 162 16.95 -14.35 14.89
CA GLU A 162 18.21 -13.67 15.25
C GLU A 162 19.36 -14.69 15.32
N PRO A 163 20.58 -14.34 14.88
CA PRO A 163 21.77 -15.16 15.08
C PRO A 163 22.23 -15.21 16.54
#